data_AF-A0A1V6E3H0-F1
#
_entry.id   AF-A0A1V6E3H0-F1
#
_cell.length_a   1.000
_cell.length_b   1.000
_cell.length_c   1.000
_cell.angle_alpha   90.00
_cell.angle_beta   90.00
_cell.angle_gamma   90.00
#
_symmetry.space_group_name_H-M   'P 1'
#
loop_
_entity.id
_entity.type
_entity.pdbx_description
1 polymer ?
#
loop_
_entity_poly.entity_id
_entity_poly.type
_entity_poly.pdbx_seq_one_letter_code
_entity_poly.pdbx_strand_id
1 'polypeptide(L)'
;MKKLSKIAKATLALSIVVLLIASCANPLQPSLTSNSYSESKSISDVGTDSSYTLWAGQTINAGTVSISQDVNKLYVVYETDSNYLISETHVWVGTDISAVPSNANGVLVPGQFDKGKSGIGKIASYSPNVSKAVIEITIPESWTADTQLYVFAHSALIGQNGAGNETGFGGGVGVNVGDKSQPPRWYYYIPYTLPKAPTTDSGTETPTYSISGVVFHDVNNNGIFDSGELGLSGVKVALSSGLSTISDADGLYSFTGLVAGTYTVSSNGLSGYFATPYSAPVTYKSVAVQESKSAVNFGLSYETIKNLAFYDSNKDGVYQEGEPLLSGIAIQLSTGAIATIGSDGSYTFTNLKGDESYTVSIGDLVGFLHNGSASQNVTLGAVYGKPKMSNFGFMLDYSWISGQTANGNTIGFWKTNLDKAIANKTNGTQVSKETLLNYVAQLSNLALSPLNVTTLQQASDILSKSSSLPSDLLSKQLMSSEFNHVNGAYIGGNRLVTYFFLYDGEYMLANPGLFSSAQLLAQKDKYDAYNNSHGSVFYF
;
A
#
# COMPACT_ATOMS: atom_id res chain seq x y z
N MET A 1 -38.25 25.46 -52.93
CA MET A 1 -38.39 26.92 -52.69
C MET A 1 -38.31 27.14 -51.18
N LYS A 2 -37.13 27.48 -50.65
CA LYS A 2 -36.74 28.84 -50.19
C LYS A 2 -37.71 29.34 -49.11
N LYS A 3 -37.34 29.54 -47.84
CA LYS A 3 -36.22 30.31 -47.25
C LYS A 3 -35.87 29.72 -45.85
N LEU A 4 -34.63 29.41 -45.43
CA LEU A 4 -33.51 30.29 -44.97
C LEU A 4 -34.00 31.43 -44.04
N SER A 5 -33.66 31.51 -42.74
CA SER A 5 -32.33 31.89 -42.18
C SER A 5 -32.35 31.70 -40.63
N LYS A 6 -31.44 30.94 -40.00
CA LYS A 6 -30.08 31.31 -39.48
C LYS A 6 -30.04 32.13 -38.17
N ILE A 7 -29.27 31.57 -37.21
CA ILE A 7 -28.53 32.19 -36.05
C ILE A 7 -29.37 32.26 -34.74
N ALA A 8 -29.01 31.65 -33.60
CA ALA A 8 -27.72 31.41 -32.94
C ALA A 8 -27.69 30.07 -32.14
N LYS A 9 -26.57 29.30 -32.15
CA LYS A 9 -25.60 29.07 -31.04
C LYS A 9 -26.27 28.63 -29.71
N ALA A 10 -26.01 27.48 -29.05
CA ALA A 10 -24.85 26.60 -29.02
C ALA A 10 -25.23 25.19 -28.50
N THR A 11 -24.60 24.16 -29.08
CA THR A 11 -23.97 22.94 -28.49
C THR A 11 -24.01 22.75 -26.96
N LEU A 12 -24.04 21.55 -26.36
CA LEU A 12 -24.17 20.16 -26.82
C LEU A 12 -24.22 19.24 -25.57
N ALA A 13 -24.83 18.07 -25.79
CA ALA A 13 -24.87 16.77 -25.11
C ALA A 13 -23.79 16.33 -24.09
N LEU A 14 -24.21 15.39 -23.22
CA LEU A 14 -23.70 13.99 -23.04
C LEU A 14 -24.56 13.31 -21.94
N SER A 15 -24.86 12.01 -21.84
CA SER A 15 -24.43 10.75 -22.46
C SER A 15 -25.46 9.65 -22.13
N ILE A 16 -25.69 8.67 -23.03
CA ILE A 16 -26.15 7.31 -22.65
C ILE A 16 -25.38 6.28 -23.51
N VAL A 17 -24.57 5.48 -22.81
CA VAL A 17 -24.32 4.01 -22.91
C VAL A 17 -23.72 3.45 -24.22
N VAL A 18 -22.68 2.60 -24.09
CA VAL A 18 -22.69 1.15 -24.44
C VAL A 18 -21.31 0.52 -24.16
N LEU A 19 -21.37 -0.64 -23.52
CA LEU A 19 -20.32 -1.63 -23.30
C LEU A 19 -20.49 -2.77 -24.33
N LEU A 20 -19.44 -3.21 -25.03
CA LEU A 20 -19.09 -4.63 -25.28
C LEU A 20 -17.97 -4.81 -26.33
N ILE A 21 -17.30 -5.95 -26.16
CA ILE A 21 -15.96 -6.39 -26.59
C ILE A 21 -16.04 -7.09 -27.96
N ALA A 22 -15.00 -6.98 -28.81
CA ALA A 22 -14.53 -8.09 -29.66
C ALA A 22 -13.18 -7.80 -30.32
N SER A 23 -12.28 -8.79 -30.24
CA SER A 23 -10.97 -8.88 -30.89
C SER A 23 -11.05 -9.09 -32.41
N CYS A 24 -10.04 -8.65 -33.16
CA CYS A 24 -9.44 -9.40 -34.27
C CYS A 24 -8.12 -8.74 -34.71
N ALA A 25 -7.14 -9.60 -35.05
CA ALA A 25 -5.78 -9.27 -35.46
C ALA A 25 -5.63 -9.01 -36.97
N ASN A 26 -4.40 -8.60 -37.35
CA ASN A 26 -3.73 -8.55 -38.67
C ASN A 26 -3.71 -7.20 -39.44
N PRO A 27 -2.74 -6.97 -40.37
CA PRO A 27 -1.29 -6.88 -40.17
C PRO A 27 -0.63 -5.71 -40.96
N LEU A 28 0.64 -5.39 -40.66
CA LEU A 28 1.68 -4.76 -41.51
C LEU A 28 1.36 -3.46 -42.30
N GLN A 29 1.94 -2.32 -41.88
CA GLN A 29 2.99 -1.59 -42.65
C GLN A 29 3.59 -0.38 -41.86
N PRO A 30 4.74 0.23 -42.26
CA PRO A 30 5.99 0.16 -41.50
C PRO A 30 6.51 1.49 -40.88
N SER A 31 7.37 1.29 -39.87
CA SER A 31 8.48 2.11 -39.34
C SER A 31 8.43 3.65 -39.48
N LEU A 32 8.21 4.31 -38.35
CA LEU A 32 8.90 5.55 -38.00
C LEU A 32 9.78 5.25 -36.78
N THR A 33 11.08 5.40 -36.96
CA THR A 33 12.11 5.27 -35.92
C THR A 33 11.91 6.36 -34.86
N SER A 34 11.35 6.00 -33.72
CA SER A 34 11.52 6.78 -32.50
C SER A 34 12.85 6.39 -31.88
N ASN A 35 13.81 7.32 -31.84
CA ASN A 35 14.94 7.21 -30.92
C ASN A 35 14.37 7.11 -29.51
N SER A 36 14.38 5.89 -28.97
CA SER A 36 14.14 5.61 -27.57
C SER A 36 15.24 6.28 -26.77
N TYR A 37 14.91 7.39 -26.10
CA TYR A 37 15.68 7.85 -24.97
C TYR A 37 15.61 6.74 -23.91
N SER A 38 16.76 6.17 -23.60
CA SER A 38 16.94 5.20 -22.52
C SER A 38 16.39 5.79 -21.22
N GLU A 39 15.57 5.00 -20.54
CA GLU A 39 15.00 5.28 -19.22
C GLU A 39 16.08 5.82 -18.27
N SER A 40 15.83 7.01 -17.72
CA SER A 40 16.70 7.68 -16.76
C SER A 40 16.76 6.89 -15.45
N LYS A 41 17.98 6.58 -15.00
CA LYS A 41 18.31 6.12 -13.65
C LYS A 41 17.55 6.92 -12.59
N SER A 42 16.90 6.25 -11.63
CA SER A 42 16.10 6.89 -10.59
C SER A 42 16.93 7.78 -9.67
N ILE A 43 16.32 8.90 -9.30
CA ILE A 43 16.83 10.04 -8.52
C ILE A 43 17.35 9.68 -7.11
N SER A 44 17.13 8.46 -6.63
CA SER A 44 17.65 7.89 -5.37
C SER A 44 19.03 7.22 -5.51
N ASP A 45 19.60 7.18 -6.72
CA ASP A 45 20.71 6.29 -7.04
C ASP A 45 22.10 6.92 -7.10
N VAL A 46 22.22 8.21 -6.80
CA VAL A 46 23.47 8.94 -6.93
C VAL A 46 23.90 9.44 -5.56
N GLY A 47 25.04 8.96 -5.05
CA GLY A 47 25.66 9.45 -3.81
C GLY A 47 26.09 10.92 -3.93
N THR A 48 26.63 11.50 -2.85
CA THR A 48 27.13 12.89 -2.84
C THR A 48 28.62 12.91 -2.52
N ASP A 49 29.46 13.38 -3.45
CA ASP A 49 30.88 13.64 -3.17
C ASP A 49 31.05 15.00 -2.47
N SER A 50 30.16 15.96 -2.76
CA SER A 50 30.13 17.29 -2.15
C SER A 50 28.72 17.89 -2.23
N SER A 51 28.30 18.64 -1.20
CA SER A 51 26.99 19.30 -1.12
C SER A 51 27.12 20.78 -0.76
N TYR A 52 26.36 21.63 -1.45
CA TYR A 52 26.40 23.08 -1.34
C TYR A 52 24.99 23.65 -1.23
N THR A 53 24.85 24.81 -0.58
CA THR A 53 23.55 25.49 -0.47
C THR A 53 23.08 25.98 -1.84
N LEU A 54 21.79 25.81 -2.15
CA LEU A 54 21.14 26.49 -3.27
C LEU A 54 20.64 27.87 -2.80
N TRP A 55 21.35 28.93 -3.16
CA TRP A 55 21.04 30.30 -2.71
C TRP A 55 20.03 30.96 -3.65
N ALA A 56 18.78 31.09 -3.20
CA ALA A 56 17.78 31.95 -3.80
C ALA A 56 18.05 33.42 -3.42
N GLY A 57 17.98 34.34 -4.39
CA GLY A 57 18.17 35.77 -4.12
C GLY A 57 19.50 36.10 -3.43
N GLN A 58 20.53 35.27 -3.62
CA GLN A 58 21.87 35.32 -3.03
C GLN A 58 21.98 35.06 -1.51
N THR A 59 20.89 35.18 -0.75
CA THR A 59 20.94 35.13 0.73
C THR A 59 19.95 34.15 1.36
N ILE A 60 19.02 33.62 0.57
CA ILE A 60 17.98 32.71 1.06
C ILE A 60 18.42 31.29 0.73
N ASN A 61 18.51 30.44 1.75
CA ASN A 61 18.72 29.02 1.54
C ASN A 61 17.42 28.41 1.00
N ALA A 62 17.43 27.95 -0.25
CA ALA A 62 16.29 27.31 -0.91
C ALA A 62 16.46 25.79 -1.04
N GLY A 63 17.52 25.22 -0.47
CA GLY A 63 17.85 23.80 -0.57
C GLY A 63 19.32 23.54 -0.83
N THR A 64 19.63 22.48 -1.58
CA THR A 64 21.00 22.03 -1.86
C THR A 64 21.24 21.78 -3.35
N VAL A 65 22.50 21.93 -3.74
CA VAL A 65 23.09 21.39 -4.97
C VAL A 65 24.20 20.44 -4.57
N SER A 66 24.12 19.19 -4.97
CA SER A 66 25.17 18.20 -4.77
C SER A 66 25.76 17.74 -6.10
N ILE A 67 27.05 17.40 -6.04
CA ILE A 67 27.80 16.88 -7.18
C ILE A 67 28.33 15.50 -6.80
N SER A 68 28.25 14.59 -7.75
CA SER A 68 28.84 13.27 -7.67
C SER A 68 29.15 12.74 -9.04
N GLN A 69 29.93 11.67 -9.11
CA GLN A 69 30.25 11.02 -10.36
C GLN A 69 30.11 9.50 -10.31
N ASP A 70 30.04 8.89 -11.49
CA ASP A 70 30.39 7.49 -11.69
C ASP A 70 31.64 7.37 -12.58
N VAL A 71 31.75 6.32 -13.39
CA VAL A 71 32.93 6.06 -14.24
C VAL A 71 33.12 7.13 -15.31
N ASN A 72 32.04 7.63 -15.94
CA ASN A 72 32.14 8.60 -17.03
C ASN A 72 31.03 9.66 -17.04
N LYS A 73 30.25 9.75 -15.96
CA LYS A 73 29.20 10.75 -15.81
C LYS A 73 29.39 11.53 -14.52
N LEU A 74 29.21 12.84 -14.63
CA LEU A 74 29.04 13.78 -13.54
C LEU A 74 27.55 14.06 -13.37
N TYR A 75 27.06 14.02 -12.14
CA TYR A 75 25.69 14.31 -11.78
C TYR A 75 25.64 15.61 -10.97
N VAL A 76 24.75 16.52 -11.37
CA VAL A 76 24.43 17.73 -10.62
C VAL A 76 22.99 17.62 -10.15
N VAL A 77 22.82 17.48 -8.84
CA VAL A 77 21.53 17.19 -8.20
C VAL A 77 21.06 18.39 -7.39
N TYR A 78 19.86 18.87 -7.68
CA TYR A 78 19.21 19.95 -6.95
C TYR A 78 18.11 19.35 -6.07
N GLU A 79 18.05 19.77 -4.81
CA GLU A 79 16.94 19.45 -3.90
C GLU A 79 16.48 20.72 -3.21
N THR A 80 15.21 21.09 -3.35
CA THR A 80 14.66 22.27 -2.68
C THR A 80 14.09 21.95 -1.31
N ASP A 81 14.03 22.95 -0.44
CA ASP A 81 13.22 22.88 0.77
C ASP A 81 11.72 22.96 0.45
N SER A 82 10.87 22.93 1.49
CA SER A 82 9.42 23.00 1.32
C SER A 82 8.90 24.34 0.75
N ASN A 83 9.74 25.38 0.69
CA ASN A 83 9.34 26.73 0.29
C ASN A 83 9.55 26.99 -1.20
N TYR A 84 10.20 26.09 -1.94
CA TYR A 84 10.46 26.28 -3.36
C TYR A 84 10.25 25.00 -4.16
N LEU A 85 9.83 25.15 -5.42
CA LEU A 85 9.89 24.12 -6.45
C LEU A 85 10.75 24.59 -7.61
N ILE A 86 11.29 23.65 -8.38
CA ILE A 86 12.13 23.88 -9.56
C ILE A 86 11.25 23.83 -10.81
N SER A 87 11.23 24.92 -11.58
CA SER A 87 10.61 24.93 -12.92
C SER A 87 11.63 24.71 -14.03
N GLU A 88 12.89 25.10 -13.80
CA GLU A 88 13.96 24.97 -14.80
C GLU A 88 15.33 24.92 -14.12
N THR A 89 16.25 24.11 -14.65
CA THR A 89 17.66 24.06 -14.23
C THR A 89 18.57 24.38 -15.40
N HIS A 90 19.61 25.17 -15.14
CA HIS A 90 20.69 25.47 -16.08
C HIS A 90 22.01 25.06 -15.45
N VAL A 91 22.72 24.13 -16.08
CA VAL A 91 24.03 23.67 -15.63
C VAL A 91 25.05 23.96 -16.73
N TRP A 92 26.21 24.50 -16.35
CA TRP A 92 27.40 24.49 -17.18
C TRP A 92 28.56 23.89 -16.41
N VAL A 93 29.36 23.05 -17.06
CA VAL A 93 30.57 22.45 -16.50
C VAL A 93 31.73 22.62 -17.47
N GLY A 94 32.88 23.06 -16.98
CA GLY A 94 34.09 23.16 -17.80
C GLY A 94 35.36 23.30 -16.97
N THR A 95 36.50 23.22 -17.64
CA THR A 95 37.85 23.34 -17.05
C THR A 95 38.41 24.75 -17.08
N ASP A 96 37.78 25.66 -17.85
CA ASP A 96 38.17 27.06 -17.98
C ASP A 96 36.96 27.95 -17.66
N ILE A 97 37.00 28.58 -16.50
CA ILE A 97 35.94 29.46 -16.03
C ILE A 97 35.65 30.63 -16.99
N SER A 98 36.59 31.04 -17.85
CA SER A 98 36.38 32.11 -18.81
C SER A 98 35.48 31.71 -20.00
N ALA A 99 35.23 30.41 -20.18
CA ALA A 99 34.43 29.87 -21.27
C ALA A 99 32.91 29.80 -20.97
N VAL A 100 32.52 30.09 -19.73
CA VAL A 100 31.11 30.12 -19.31
C VAL A 100 30.32 31.18 -20.10
N PRO A 101 29.11 30.88 -20.59
CA PRO A 101 28.27 31.84 -21.30
C PRO A 101 28.02 33.13 -20.51
N SER A 102 28.54 34.21 -21.04
CA SER A 102 28.41 35.57 -20.50
C SER A 102 28.13 36.57 -21.61
N ASN A 103 27.46 37.67 -21.27
CA ASN A 103 27.23 38.78 -22.19
C ASN A 103 28.51 39.61 -22.38
N ALA A 104 28.45 40.66 -23.22
CA ALA A 104 29.60 41.52 -23.53
C ALA A 104 30.24 42.21 -22.31
N ASN A 105 29.53 42.28 -21.18
CA ASN A 105 30.01 42.87 -19.92
C ASN A 105 30.52 41.81 -18.93
N GLY A 106 30.60 40.53 -19.33
CA GLY A 106 31.08 39.43 -18.48
C GLY A 106 30.04 38.89 -17.49
N VAL A 107 28.78 39.32 -17.60
CA VAL A 107 27.68 38.83 -16.74
C VAL A 107 27.15 37.52 -17.30
N LEU A 108 27.03 36.50 -16.46
CA LEU A 108 26.56 35.17 -16.88
C LEU A 108 25.14 35.22 -17.42
N VAL A 109 24.85 34.36 -18.40
CA VAL A 109 23.51 34.22 -18.97
C VAL A 109 23.04 32.78 -18.75
N PRO A 110 22.44 32.44 -17.58
CA PRO A 110 22.07 31.07 -17.22
C PRO A 110 21.22 30.34 -18.27
N GLY A 111 20.22 31.02 -18.84
CA GLY A 111 19.38 30.48 -19.93
C GLY A 111 20.10 30.29 -21.27
N GLN A 112 21.42 30.48 -21.31
CA GLN A 112 22.27 30.20 -22.47
C GLN A 112 23.47 29.31 -22.09
N PHE A 113 23.43 28.63 -20.94
CA PHE A 113 24.51 27.75 -20.51
C PHE A 113 24.82 26.64 -21.52
N ASP A 114 23.84 26.21 -22.31
CA ASP A 114 23.96 25.28 -23.45
C ASP A 114 24.80 25.82 -24.63
N LYS A 115 25.07 27.13 -24.69
CA LYS A 115 25.76 27.80 -25.81
C LYS A 115 27.22 28.20 -25.50
N GLY A 116 27.86 27.53 -24.54
CA GLY A 116 29.26 27.75 -24.15
C GLY A 116 30.27 27.64 -25.29
N LYS A 117 31.38 28.38 -25.18
CA LYS A 117 32.50 28.33 -26.16
C LYS A 117 33.38 27.09 -25.99
N SER A 118 33.51 26.60 -24.75
CA SER A 118 34.15 25.35 -24.33
C SER A 118 33.45 24.89 -23.03
N GLY A 119 33.38 23.59 -22.75
CA GLY A 119 32.58 23.03 -21.64
C GLY A 119 31.23 22.44 -22.09
N ILE A 120 30.46 21.91 -21.14
CA ILE A 120 29.21 21.19 -21.37
C ILE A 120 28.09 21.92 -20.63
N GLY A 121 27.14 22.45 -21.40
CA GLY A 121 25.94 23.09 -20.90
C GLY A 121 24.69 22.24 -21.07
N LYS A 122 23.82 22.22 -20.07
CA LYS A 122 22.51 21.57 -20.12
C LYS A 122 21.42 22.44 -19.50
N ILE A 123 20.27 22.47 -20.16
CA ILE A 123 19.06 23.14 -19.70
C ILE A 123 17.95 22.08 -19.64
N ALA A 124 17.17 22.08 -18.56
CA ALA A 124 16.03 21.20 -18.40
C ALA A 124 14.87 21.96 -17.75
N SER A 125 13.67 21.79 -18.28
CA SER A 125 12.43 22.40 -17.78
C SER A 125 11.48 21.32 -17.25
N TYR A 126 10.69 21.64 -16.23
CA TYR A 126 9.85 20.69 -15.52
C TYR A 126 8.39 21.16 -15.50
N SER A 127 7.48 20.26 -15.89
CA SER A 127 6.04 20.46 -15.81
C SER A 127 5.36 19.12 -15.45
N PRO A 128 4.82 18.95 -14.22
CA PRO A 128 4.77 19.93 -13.13
C PRO A 128 6.15 20.29 -12.56
N ASN A 129 6.25 21.41 -11.85
CA ASN A 129 7.47 21.79 -11.13
C ASN A 129 7.85 20.72 -10.10
N VAL A 130 9.14 20.53 -9.85
CA VAL A 130 9.66 19.42 -9.01
C VAL A 130 10.44 19.94 -7.81
N SER A 131 10.45 19.21 -6.69
CA SER A 131 11.33 19.54 -5.55
C SER A 131 12.75 18.99 -5.70
N LYS A 132 12.98 18.11 -6.67
CA LYS A 132 14.29 17.50 -6.95
C LYS A 132 14.54 17.36 -8.45
N ALA A 133 15.74 17.73 -8.89
CA ALA A 133 16.17 17.66 -10.30
C ALA A 133 17.58 17.07 -10.40
N VAL A 134 17.85 16.27 -11.44
CA VAL A 134 19.16 15.64 -11.68
C VAL A 134 19.60 15.91 -13.10
N ILE A 135 20.78 16.49 -13.26
CA ILE A 135 21.40 16.76 -14.55
C ILE A 135 22.64 15.89 -14.70
N GLU A 136 22.61 14.99 -15.68
CA GLU A 136 23.72 14.12 -16.03
C GLU A 136 24.61 14.78 -17.09
N ILE A 137 25.92 14.76 -16.90
CA ILE A 137 26.93 15.26 -17.84
C ILE A 137 27.93 14.15 -18.12
N THR A 138 28.07 13.77 -19.38
CA THR A 138 29.12 12.82 -19.78
C THR A 138 30.47 13.51 -19.72
N ILE A 139 31.39 12.96 -18.93
CA ILE A 139 32.76 13.46 -18.77
C ILE A 139 33.53 13.12 -20.05
N PRO A 140 34.07 14.11 -20.79
CA PRO A 140 34.92 13.88 -21.95
C PRO A 140 36.19 13.12 -21.55
N GLU A 141 36.70 12.26 -22.44
CA GLU A 141 37.98 11.55 -22.23
C GLU A 141 39.17 12.49 -21.97
N SER A 142 39.09 13.74 -22.40
CA SER A 142 40.10 14.77 -22.17
C SER A 142 40.11 15.33 -20.74
N TRP A 143 39.07 15.10 -19.94
CA TRP A 143 39.02 15.47 -18.52
C TRP A 143 39.46 14.26 -17.70
N THR A 144 40.73 14.24 -17.33
CA THR A 144 41.34 13.12 -16.59
C THR A 144 41.23 13.31 -15.08
N ALA A 145 41.67 12.30 -14.32
CA ALA A 145 42.02 12.41 -12.91
C ALA A 145 42.70 13.75 -12.57
N ASP A 146 42.36 14.33 -11.43
CA ASP A 146 42.86 15.60 -10.89
C ASP A 146 42.47 16.86 -11.71
N THR A 147 41.68 16.71 -12.77
CA THR A 147 41.16 17.86 -13.52
C THR A 147 40.21 18.67 -12.65
N GLN A 148 40.49 19.96 -12.48
CA GLN A 148 39.59 20.91 -11.84
C GLN A 148 38.44 21.28 -12.79
N LEU A 149 37.22 20.99 -12.36
CA LEU A 149 35.98 21.42 -13.00
C LEU A 149 35.37 22.60 -12.23
N TYR A 150 34.72 23.47 -13.00
CA TYR A 150 33.92 24.60 -12.54
C TYR A 150 32.46 24.31 -12.89
N VAL A 151 31.62 24.08 -11.88
CA VAL A 151 30.20 23.76 -12.08
C VAL A 151 29.33 24.96 -11.72
N PHE A 152 28.67 25.54 -12.72
CA PHE A 152 27.67 26.59 -12.53
C PHE A 152 26.30 25.96 -12.55
N ALA A 153 25.72 25.78 -11.35
CA ALA A 153 24.40 25.22 -11.15
C ALA A 153 23.40 26.33 -10.85
N HIS A 154 22.51 26.62 -11.79
CA HIS A 154 21.44 27.60 -11.67
C HIS A 154 20.06 26.94 -11.75
N SER A 155 19.07 27.53 -11.08
CA SER A 155 17.68 27.08 -11.10
C SER A 155 16.70 28.25 -11.10
N ALA A 156 15.62 28.15 -11.87
CA ALA A 156 14.42 28.96 -11.69
C ALA A 156 13.56 28.32 -10.59
N LEU A 157 13.26 29.09 -9.54
CA LEU A 157 12.56 28.63 -8.35
C LEU A 157 11.19 29.27 -8.25
N ILE A 158 10.18 28.44 -8.04
CA ILE A 158 8.79 28.83 -7.84
C ILE A 158 8.49 28.79 -6.35
N GLY A 159 8.20 29.94 -5.77
CA GLY A 159 7.93 30.08 -4.35
C GLY A 159 6.64 29.37 -3.93
N GLN A 160 6.68 28.77 -2.75
CA GLN A 160 5.58 28.13 -2.02
C GLN A 160 5.48 28.76 -0.63
N ASN A 161 4.37 28.54 0.08
CA ASN A 161 4.21 28.95 1.48
C ASN A 161 4.49 30.44 1.76
N GLY A 162 4.19 31.32 0.80
CA GLY A 162 4.42 32.75 0.91
C GLY A 162 5.80 33.23 0.45
N ALA A 163 6.69 32.33 0.02
CA ALA A 163 7.91 32.69 -0.68
C ALA A 163 7.59 33.22 -2.09
N GLY A 164 8.38 34.18 -2.57
CA GLY A 164 8.32 34.70 -3.94
C GLY A 164 9.02 33.77 -4.94
N ASN A 165 8.83 34.01 -6.23
CA ASN A 165 9.64 33.35 -7.25
C ASN A 165 11.05 33.93 -7.25
N GLU A 166 12.05 33.06 -7.37
CA GLU A 166 13.45 33.42 -7.21
C GLU A 166 14.34 32.74 -8.27
N THR A 167 15.57 33.22 -8.36
CA THR A 167 16.65 32.52 -9.07
C THR A 167 17.65 31.97 -8.07
N GLY A 168 18.00 30.70 -8.22
CA GLY A 168 18.87 29.96 -7.32
C GLY A 168 20.23 29.65 -7.93
N PHE A 169 21.32 29.81 -7.16
CA PHE A 169 22.67 29.36 -7.54
C PHE A 169 23.28 28.42 -6.50
N GLY A 170 23.98 27.37 -6.97
CA GLY A 170 24.75 26.47 -6.11
C GLY A 170 25.97 27.18 -5.48
N GLY A 171 25.93 27.36 -4.17
CA GLY A 171 26.81 28.21 -3.37
C GLY A 171 28.17 27.63 -3.02
N GLY A 172 29.07 27.51 -3.99
CA GLY A 172 30.48 27.23 -3.75
C GLY A 172 31.30 28.52 -3.57
N VAL A 173 32.09 28.87 -4.58
CA VAL A 173 32.93 30.06 -4.61
C VAL A 173 32.20 31.17 -5.37
N GLY A 174 32.10 32.37 -4.78
CA GLY A 174 31.51 33.52 -5.45
C GLY A 174 32.45 34.14 -6.48
N VAL A 175 31.92 34.53 -7.64
CA VAL A 175 32.70 35.15 -8.73
C VAL A 175 32.33 36.62 -8.86
N ASN A 176 33.36 37.48 -8.92
CA ASN A 176 33.26 38.86 -9.37
C ASN A 176 33.82 38.96 -10.78
N VAL A 177 32.95 39.08 -11.79
CA VAL A 177 33.41 39.42 -13.13
C VAL A 177 33.30 40.94 -13.29
N GLY A 178 34.45 41.63 -13.31
CA GLY A 178 34.55 43.07 -13.62
C GLY A 178 34.67 44.05 -12.43
N ASP A 179 35.14 43.63 -11.26
CA ASP A 179 35.21 44.43 -10.02
C ASP A 179 35.94 45.77 -10.17
N LYS A 180 35.54 46.83 -9.44
CA LYS A 180 36.54 47.77 -8.90
C LYS A 180 36.39 48.27 -7.44
N SER A 181 35.36 47.95 -6.63
CA SER A 181 35.38 48.26 -5.17
C SER A 181 34.19 47.74 -4.30
N GLN A 182 33.50 46.64 -4.68
CA GLN A 182 32.53 45.79 -3.90
C GLN A 182 31.25 46.45 -3.29
N PRO A 183 30.00 45.88 -3.35
CA PRO A 183 29.54 44.47 -3.15
C PRO A 183 28.48 44.01 -4.23
N PRO A 184 27.56 43.02 -4.02
CA PRO A 184 27.67 41.59 -3.67
C PRO A 184 28.07 40.69 -4.87
N ARG A 185 28.41 39.43 -4.59
CA ARG A 185 28.82 38.41 -5.59
C ARG A 185 27.62 38.02 -6.47
N TRP A 186 27.67 38.31 -7.77
CA TRP A 186 26.54 38.07 -8.66
C TRP A 186 26.26 36.60 -8.97
N TYR A 187 27.27 35.72 -8.86
CA TYR A 187 27.17 34.30 -9.17
C TYR A 187 28.07 33.43 -8.28
N TYR A 188 27.73 32.14 -8.20
CA TYR A 188 28.55 31.11 -7.59
C TYR A 188 28.91 30.03 -8.62
N TYR A 189 30.08 29.43 -8.45
CA TYR A 189 30.40 28.11 -9.03
C TYR A 189 30.82 27.15 -7.93
N ILE A 190 30.72 25.87 -8.22
CA ILE A 190 31.21 24.81 -7.36
C ILE A 190 32.52 24.29 -7.97
N PRO A 191 33.67 24.40 -7.28
CA PRO A 191 34.89 23.71 -7.69
C PRO A 191 34.72 22.21 -7.43
N TYR A 192 34.95 21.38 -8.44
CA TYR A 192 34.95 19.93 -8.32
C TYR A 192 36.20 19.36 -8.99
N THR A 193 37.06 18.66 -8.24
CA THR A 193 38.23 17.99 -8.81
C THR A 193 37.85 16.55 -9.16
N LEU A 194 38.02 16.14 -10.41
CA LEU A 194 37.81 14.75 -10.80
C LEU A 194 38.72 13.85 -9.94
N PRO A 195 38.17 12.90 -9.18
CA PRO A 195 38.98 12.06 -8.32
C PRO A 195 39.91 11.20 -9.17
N LYS A 196 41.03 10.83 -8.57
CA LYS A 196 42.05 10.02 -9.24
C LYS A 196 41.43 8.72 -9.74
N ALA A 197 41.43 8.52 -11.06
CA ALA A 197 41.17 7.22 -11.66
C ALA A 197 42.11 6.21 -11.01
N PRO A 198 41.64 5.02 -10.58
CA PRO A 198 42.53 4.00 -10.02
C PRO A 198 43.63 3.71 -11.06
N THR A 199 44.85 4.15 -10.77
CA THR A 199 45.98 3.99 -11.68
C THR A 199 46.41 2.53 -11.67
N THR A 200 46.05 1.81 -12.71
CA THR A 200 46.72 0.57 -13.11
C THR A 200 47.90 0.90 -14.01
N ASP A 201 49.02 1.41 -13.47
CA ASP A 201 50.36 1.09 -14.00
C ASP A 201 51.48 1.55 -13.04
N SER A 202 51.97 0.59 -12.26
CA SER A 202 53.34 0.56 -11.72
C SER A 202 53.54 -0.82 -11.10
N GLY A 203 53.66 -1.87 -11.92
CA GLY A 203 54.44 -3.10 -11.64
C GLY A 203 54.32 -3.86 -10.30
N THR A 204 53.40 -3.49 -9.42
CA THR A 204 53.06 -4.16 -8.17
C THR A 204 51.55 -4.10 -8.09
N GLU A 205 50.88 -5.24 -8.25
CA GLU A 205 49.44 -5.37 -8.02
C GLU A 205 49.12 -4.74 -6.66
N THR A 206 48.46 -3.57 -6.66
CA THR A 206 47.92 -3.04 -5.40
C THR A 206 46.89 -4.07 -4.96
N PRO A 207 47.07 -4.74 -3.80
CA PRO A 207 46.13 -5.76 -3.39
C PRO A 207 44.75 -5.13 -3.31
N THR A 208 43.80 -5.73 -4.03
CA THR A 208 42.40 -5.34 -3.96
C THR A 208 41.66 -6.27 -3.03
N TYR A 209 40.65 -5.73 -2.38
CA TYR A 209 39.87 -6.38 -1.34
C TYR A 209 38.39 -6.34 -1.70
N SER A 210 37.59 -6.98 -0.87
CA SER A 210 36.14 -7.00 -1.01
C SER A 210 35.43 -6.63 0.29
N ILE A 211 34.21 -6.13 0.18
CA ILE A 211 33.24 -6.06 1.27
C ILE A 211 32.08 -6.97 0.90
N SER A 212 31.61 -7.81 1.80
CA SER A 212 30.47 -8.69 1.60
C SER A 212 29.63 -8.85 2.85
N GLY A 213 28.36 -9.19 2.68
CA GLY A 213 27.43 -9.44 3.77
C GLY A 213 26.10 -9.98 3.28
N VAL A 214 25.18 -10.10 4.24
CA VAL A 214 23.79 -10.55 4.03
C VAL A 214 22.85 -9.42 4.43
N VAL A 215 21.87 -9.11 3.58
CA VAL A 215 20.66 -8.41 4.00
C VAL A 215 19.63 -9.47 4.39
N PHE A 216 19.07 -9.41 5.59
CA PHE A 216 18.26 -10.51 6.13
C PHE A 216 16.99 -9.99 6.81
N HIS A 217 15.97 -10.85 6.83
CA HIS A 217 14.77 -10.66 7.62
C HIS A 217 15.09 -10.98 9.07
N ASP A 218 15.32 -9.93 9.83
CA ASP A 218 15.64 -10.01 11.25
C ASP A 218 14.34 -10.16 12.04
N VAL A 219 14.01 -11.39 12.42
CA VAL A 219 12.71 -11.72 13.00
C VAL A 219 12.65 -11.33 14.48
N ASN A 220 13.80 -11.34 15.15
CA ASN A 220 13.91 -11.00 16.57
C ASN A 220 14.35 -9.55 16.81
N ASN A 221 14.64 -8.83 15.72
CA ASN A 221 15.02 -7.43 15.62
C ASN A 221 16.29 -7.04 16.40
N ASN A 222 17.22 -7.98 16.61
CA ASN A 222 18.46 -7.75 17.36
C ASN A 222 19.60 -7.17 16.51
N GLY A 223 19.44 -7.13 15.18
CA GLY A 223 20.40 -6.66 14.18
C GLY A 223 21.56 -7.61 13.89
N ILE A 224 21.47 -8.85 14.35
CA ILE A 224 22.46 -9.92 14.22
C ILE A 224 21.84 -10.98 13.31
N PHE A 225 22.59 -11.43 12.31
CA PHE A 225 22.12 -12.50 11.43
C PHE A 225 22.20 -13.84 12.17
N ASP A 226 21.06 -14.30 12.67
CA ASP A 226 20.94 -15.53 13.47
C ASP A 226 20.61 -16.76 12.60
N SER A 227 20.83 -17.95 13.16
CA SER A 227 20.48 -19.20 12.50
C SER A 227 18.97 -19.29 12.28
N GLY A 228 18.55 -19.44 11.02
CA GLY A 228 17.15 -19.59 10.63
C GLY A 228 16.51 -18.31 10.07
N GLU A 229 17.22 -17.17 10.14
CA GLU A 229 16.82 -15.95 9.45
C GLU A 229 17.11 -16.06 7.96
N LEU A 230 16.19 -15.53 7.15
CA LEU A 230 16.24 -15.64 5.70
C LEU A 230 16.85 -14.38 5.08
N GLY A 231 17.61 -14.55 4.00
CA GLY A 231 18.06 -13.43 3.20
C GLY A 231 16.91 -12.69 2.53
N LEU A 232 17.08 -11.37 2.35
CA LEU A 232 16.15 -10.50 1.66
C LEU A 232 16.74 -10.07 0.32
N SER A 233 16.09 -10.48 -0.76
CA SER A 233 16.47 -10.12 -2.13
C SER A 233 15.97 -8.73 -2.52
N GLY A 234 16.65 -8.09 -3.48
CA GLY A 234 16.21 -6.83 -4.07
C GLY A 234 16.52 -5.60 -3.22
N VAL A 235 17.24 -5.75 -2.11
CA VAL A 235 17.65 -4.62 -1.26
C VAL A 235 18.93 -4.01 -1.78
N LYS A 236 18.90 -2.69 -2.02
CA LYS A 236 20.05 -1.93 -2.48
C LYS A 236 21.03 -1.64 -1.34
N VAL A 237 22.30 -1.98 -1.56
CA VAL A 237 23.43 -1.64 -0.68
C VAL A 237 24.39 -0.72 -1.43
N ALA A 238 24.93 0.30 -0.77
CA ALA A 238 25.83 1.28 -1.37
C ALA A 238 27.07 1.53 -0.50
N LEU A 239 28.17 1.95 -1.15
CA LEU A 239 29.37 2.45 -0.50
C LEU A 239 29.42 3.98 -0.58
N SER A 240 30.13 4.62 0.35
CA SER A 240 30.47 6.05 0.32
C SER A 240 31.26 6.45 -0.94
N SER A 241 31.85 5.49 -1.64
CA SER A 241 32.53 5.70 -2.93
C SER A 241 31.56 5.77 -4.12
N GLY A 242 30.25 5.65 -3.90
CA GLY A 242 29.22 5.68 -4.95
C GLY A 242 28.93 4.32 -5.60
N LEU A 243 29.73 3.28 -5.32
CA LEU A 243 29.42 1.91 -5.77
C LEU A 243 28.14 1.42 -5.09
N SER A 244 27.27 0.73 -5.84
CA SER A 244 26.10 0.07 -5.29
C SER A 244 25.85 -1.29 -5.92
N THR A 245 25.16 -2.15 -5.18
CA THR A 245 24.75 -3.48 -5.61
C THR A 245 23.37 -3.79 -5.04
N ILE A 246 22.76 -4.87 -5.53
CA ILE A 246 21.46 -5.37 -5.07
C ILE A 246 21.69 -6.77 -4.51
N SER A 247 21.12 -7.03 -3.33
CA SER A 247 21.14 -8.36 -2.71
C SER A 247 20.43 -9.40 -3.58
N ASP A 248 21.03 -10.58 -3.69
CA ASP A 248 20.49 -11.69 -4.48
C ASP A 248 19.36 -12.46 -3.76
N ALA A 249 18.93 -13.60 -4.30
CA ALA A 249 17.84 -14.41 -3.75
C ALA A 249 18.09 -14.88 -2.30
N ASP A 250 19.36 -15.05 -1.91
CA ASP A 250 19.78 -15.46 -0.58
C ASP A 250 20.17 -14.27 0.30
N GLY A 251 19.87 -13.04 -0.15
CA GLY A 251 20.19 -11.79 0.55
C GLY A 251 21.67 -11.40 0.46
N LEU A 252 22.49 -12.11 -0.30
CA LEU A 252 23.92 -11.88 -0.37
C LEU A 252 24.24 -10.66 -1.23
N TYR A 253 25.24 -9.90 -0.80
CA TYR A 253 25.79 -8.80 -1.58
C TYR A 253 27.32 -8.75 -1.47
N SER A 254 27.97 -8.22 -2.49
CA SER A 254 29.42 -8.00 -2.45
C SER A 254 29.88 -6.81 -3.30
N PHE A 255 30.98 -6.22 -2.87
CA PHE A 255 31.80 -5.24 -3.58
C PHE A 255 33.20 -5.82 -3.70
N THR A 256 33.77 -5.86 -4.89
CA THR A 256 35.11 -6.37 -5.17
C THR A 256 35.99 -5.28 -5.77
N GLY A 257 37.31 -5.47 -5.77
CA GLY A 257 38.24 -4.51 -6.39
C GLY A 257 38.49 -3.26 -5.54
N LEU A 258 38.25 -3.33 -4.22
CA LEU A 258 38.39 -2.20 -3.31
C LEU A 258 39.85 -2.01 -2.91
N VAL A 259 40.35 -0.80 -2.99
CA VAL A 259 41.65 -0.45 -2.42
C VAL A 259 41.58 -0.38 -0.89
N ALA A 260 42.72 -0.45 -0.21
CA ALA A 260 42.74 -0.23 1.23
C ALA A 260 42.22 1.19 1.57
N GLY A 261 41.33 1.29 2.55
CA GLY A 261 40.67 2.53 2.92
C GLY A 261 39.48 2.31 3.84
N THR A 262 38.86 3.40 4.29
CA THR A 262 37.63 3.33 5.08
C THR A 262 36.44 3.61 4.18
N TYR A 263 35.48 2.69 4.15
CA TYR A 263 34.25 2.81 3.39
C TYR A 263 33.06 2.87 4.34
N THR A 264 32.10 3.76 4.09
CA THR A 264 30.78 3.66 4.72
C THR A 264 29.89 2.81 3.84
N VAL A 265 29.34 1.73 4.38
CA VAL A 265 28.37 0.87 3.71
C VAL A 265 26.97 1.27 4.20
N SER A 266 26.01 1.48 3.31
CA SER A 266 24.63 1.81 3.64
C SER A 266 23.64 0.88 2.95
N SER A 267 22.49 0.65 3.59
CA SER A 267 21.32 0.00 2.99
C SER A 267 20.16 1.00 3.01
N ASN A 268 19.52 1.21 1.86
CA ASN A 268 18.36 2.12 1.75
C ASN A 268 17.05 1.49 2.29
N GLY A 269 17.12 0.29 2.86
CA GLY A 269 15.98 -0.47 3.33
C GLY A 269 15.14 -1.05 2.19
N LEU A 270 14.01 -1.66 2.57
CA LEU A 270 12.99 -2.20 1.67
C LEU A 270 11.65 -1.54 2.02
N SER A 271 10.81 -1.23 1.03
CA SER A 271 9.51 -0.60 1.30
C SER A 271 8.69 -1.46 2.25
N GLY A 272 8.15 -0.85 3.32
CA GLY A 272 7.44 -1.55 4.37
C GLY A 272 8.32 -2.18 5.46
N TYR A 273 9.64 -2.04 5.36
CA TYR A 273 10.59 -2.53 6.36
C TYR A 273 11.26 -1.36 7.10
N PHE A 274 11.74 -1.64 8.30
CA PHE A 274 12.64 -0.79 9.07
C PHE A 274 13.94 -1.55 9.38
N ALA A 275 15.02 -0.82 9.59
CA ALA A 275 16.32 -1.42 9.87
C ALA A 275 16.49 -1.79 11.35
N THR A 276 17.21 -2.86 11.63
CA THR A 276 17.44 -3.41 12.96
C THR A 276 18.94 -3.44 13.35
N PRO A 277 19.29 -3.24 14.63
CA PRO A 277 18.39 -2.77 15.69
C PRO A 277 17.98 -1.32 15.38
N TYR A 278 16.80 -0.88 15.83
CA TYR A 278 16.14 0.34 15.35
C TYR A 278 17.08 1.56 15.22
N SER A 279 17.52 1.87 13.99
CA SER A 279 18.51 2.92 13.71
C SER A 279 18.19 3.66 12.41
N ALA A 280 17.13 4.49 12.40
CA ALA A 280 16.73 5.29 11.23
C ALA A 280 16.42 4.43 9.96
N PRO A 281 15.82 4.97 8.89
CA PRO A 281 15.53 4.19 7.68
C PRO A 281 16.77 3.73 6.90
N VAL A 282 17.96 4.22 7.26
CA VAL A 282 19.24 3.86 6.62
C VAL A 282 20.25 3.50 7.71
N THR A 283 20.72 2.26 7.71
CA THR A 283 21.85 1.84 8.55
C THR A 283 23.15 2.16 7.82
N TYR A 284 24.08 2.83 8.50
CA TYR A 284 25.43 3.09 8.01
C TYR A 284 26.45 2.28 8.81
N LYS A 285 27.36 1.59 8.14
CA LYS A 285 28.48 0.85 8.77
C LYS A 285 29.80 1.36 8.23
N SER A 286 30.64 1.91 9.08
CA SER A 286 32.01 2.29 8.72
C SER A 286 32.91 1.05 8.76
N VAL A 287 33.55 0.73 7.64
CA VAL A 287 34.35 -0.49 7.45
C VAL A 287 35.75 -0.08 6.99
N ALA A 288 36.74 -0.34 7.85
CA ALA A 288 38.15 -0.22 7.49
C ALA A 288 38.59 -1.46 6.69
N VAL A 289 38.94 -1.24 5.42
CA VAL A 289 39.40 -2.26 4.48
C VAL A 289 40.92 -2.20 4.44
N GLN A 290 41.56 -3.23 4.99
CA GLN A 290 42.97 -3.57 4.78
C GLN A 290 43.14 -5.03 4.32
N GLU A 291 42.02 -5.74 4.25
CA GLU A 291 41.82 -7.13 3.84
C GLU A 291 40.35 -7.24 3.40
N SER A 292 39.97 -8.32 2.72
CA SER A 292 38.56 -8.57 2.41
C SER A 292 37.74 -8.73 3.69
N LYS A 293 36.65 -7.96 3.78
CA LYS A 293 35.70 -7.98 4.89
C LYS A 293 34.44 -8.73 4.50
N SER A 294 33.97 -9.59 5.40
CA SER A 294 32.72 -10.32 5.30
C SER A 294 31.83 -10.01 6.51
N ALA A 295 30.61 -10.54 6.52
CA ALA A 295 29.64 -10.38 7.60
C ALA A 295 29.27 -8.90 7.89
N VAL A 296 29.35 -8.03 6.88
CA VAL A 296 28.82 -6.66 6.97
C VAL A 296 27.30 -6.73 6.75
N ASN A 297 26.58 -7.30 7.70
CA ASN A 297 25.17 -7.67 7.50
C ASN A 297 24.22 -6.49 7.79
N PHE A 298 23.03 -6.50 7.19
CA PHE A 298 21.96 -5.55 7.46
C PHE A 298 20.67 -6.29 7.80
N GLY A 299 20.21 -6.16 9.04
CA GLY A 299 18.92 -6.69 9.47
C GLY A 299 17.80 -5.71 9.09
N LEU A 300 16.74 -6.23 8.48
CA LEU A 300 15.51 -5.50 8.21
C LEU A 300 14.34 -6.29 8.77
N SER A 301 13.36 -5.59 9.33
CA SER A 301 12.13 -6.20 9.84
C SER A 301 10.92 -5.38 9.42
N TYR A 302 9.74 -5.95 9.57
CA TYR A 302 8.47 -5.28 9.33
C TYR A 302 7.47 -5.64 10.42
N GLU A 303 6.49 -4.78 10.59
CA GLU A 303 5.36 -5.03 11.46
C GLU A 303 4.20 -5.68 10.70
N THR A 304 3.34 -6.34 11.47
CA THR A 304 2.09 -6.92 10.96
C THR A 304 0.90 -6.40 11.75
N ILE A 305 -0.21 -6.17 11.06
CA ILE A 305 -1.51 -5.97 11.68
C ILE A 305 -2.30 -7.24 11.46
N LYS A 306 -2.63 -7.96 12.54
CA LYS A 306 -3.51 -9.14 12.52
C LYS A 306 -4.59 -9.01 13.57
N ASN A 307 -5.85 -9.21 13.18
CA ASN A 307 -7.02 -9.13 14.06
C ASN A 307 -8.14 -10.05 13.55
N LEU A 308 -9.27 -10.05 14.25
CA LEU A 308 -10.47 -10.84 13.93
C LEU A 308 -11.66 -9.95 13.51
N ALA A 309 -12.50 -10.47 12.62
CA ALA A 309 -13.85 -9.97 12.39
C ALA A 309 -14.85 -11.03 12.83
N PHE A 310 -15.78 -10.67 13.71
CA PHE A 310 -16.66 -11.61 14.40
C PHE A 310 -18.07 -11.04 14.61
N TYR A 311 -19.05 -11.94 14.74
CA TYR A 311 -20.41 -11.58 15.12
C TYR A 311 -20.46 -11.40 16.64
N ASP A 312 -20.64 -10.16 17.05
CA ASP A 312 -20.66 -9.71 18.42
C ASP A 312 -22.08 -9.86 18.97
N SER A 313 -22.34 -11.07 19.44
CA SER A 313 -23.67 -11.54 19.85
C SER A 313 -24.15 -10.83 21.12
N ASN A 314 -23.23 -10.52 22.02
CA ASN A 314 -23.50 -9.90 23.32
C ASN A 314 -23.28 -8.38 23.32
N LYS A 315 -22.72 -7.83 22.22
CA LYS A 315 -22.49 -6.41 21.97
C LYS A 315 -21.44 -5.80 22.90
N ASP A 316 -20.44 -6.55 23.33
CA ASP A 316 -19.37 -6.05 24.20
C ASP A 316 -18.11 -5.58 23.46
N GLY A 317 -18.03 -5.84 22.15
CA GLY A 317 -16.93 -5.40 21.28
C GLY A 317 -15.66 -6.22 21.44
N VAL A 318 -15.71 -7.32 22.19
CA VAL A 318 -14.61 -8.24 22.43
C VAL A 318 -14.99 -9.60 21.85
N TYR A 319 -14.07 -10.26 21.15
CA TYR A 319 -14.34 -11.62 20.68
C TYR A 319 -14.30 -12.60 21.86
N GLN A 320 -15.35 -13.41 22.01
CA GLN A 320 -15.33 -14.57 22.91
C GLN A 320 -15.39 -15.89 22.14
N GLU A 321 -14.85 -16.95 22.76
CA GLU A 321 -14.97 -18.31 22.24
C GLU A 321 -16.46 -18.69 22.07
N GLY A 322 -16.82 -19.14 20.87
CA GLY A 322 -18.19 -19.47 20.50
C GLY A 322 -18.86 -18.42 19.62
N GLU A 323 -18.34 -17.20 19.55
CA GLU A 323 -18.86 -16.20 18.61
C GLU A 323 -18.47 -16.54 17.16
N PRO A 324 -19.43 -16.54 16.22
CA PRO A 324 -19.15 -16.95 14.87
C PRO A 324 -18.34 -15.88 14.13
N LEU A 325 -17.37 -16.35 13.36
CA LEU A 325 -16.41 -15.51 12.66
C LEU A 325 -16.93 -15.13 11.27
N LEU A 326 -16.64 -13.90 10.84
CA LEU A 326 -16.96 -13.45 9.49
C LEU A 326 -15.88 -13.94 8.52
N SER A 327 -16.23 -14.17 7.25
CA SER A 327 -15.26 -14.58 6.23
C SER A 327 -15.66 -14.09 4.84
N GLY A 328 -14.69 -14.00 3.93
CA GLY A 328 -14.91 -13.60 2.53
C GLY A 328 -15.18 -12.11 2.32
N ILE A 329 -15.06 -11.29 3.36
CA ILE A 329 -15.29 -9.84 3.31
C ILE A 329 -13.96 -9.12 3.10
N ALA A 330 -13.96 -8.11 2.22
CA ALA A 330 -12.80 -7.26 1.98
C ALA A 330 -12.62 -6.26 3.13
N ILE A 331 -11.37 -6.13 3.59
CA ILE A 331 -10.94 -5.16 4.59
C ILE A 331 -9.79 -4.34 4.03
N GLN A 332 -9.79 -3.04 4.29
CA GLN A 332 -8.88 -2.09 3.67
C GLN A 332 -7.95 -1.46 4.70
N LEU A 333 -6.72 -1.18 4.28
CA LEU A 333 -5.75 -0.37 5.02
C LEU A 333 -5.67 1.02 4.41
N SER A 334 -5.30 2.03 5.20
CA SER A 334 -5.10 3.42 4.75
C SER A 334 -4.09 3.58 3.60
N THR A 335 -3.21 2.61 3.40
CA THR A 335 -2.27 2.56 2.26
C THR A 335 -2.94 2.19 0.94
N GLY A 336 -4.21 1.77 0.96
CA GLY A 336 -4.92 1.19 -0.18
C GLY A 336 -4.81 -0.32 -0.28
N ALA A 337 -3.99 -0.98 0.55
CA ALA A 337 -3.93 -2.44 0.60
C ALA A 337 -5.27 -3.04 1.00
N ILE A 338 -5.63 -4.17 0.38
CA ILE A 338 -6.87 -4.91 0.64
C ILE A 338 -6.51 -6.32 1.07
N ALA A 339 -7.07 -6.77 2.19
CA ALA A 339 -7.06 -8.16 2.60
C ALA A 339 -8.49 -8.72 2.54
N THR A 340 -8.61 -10.04 2.47
CA THR A 340 -9.89 -10.74 2.62
C THR A 340 -9.88 -11.48 3.94
N ILE A 341 -10.95 -11.35 4.71
CA ILE A 341 -11.09 -12.06 5.97
C ILE A 341 -11.17 -13.58 5.69
N GLY A 342 -10.26 -14.33 6.29
CA GLY A 342 -10.16 -15.78 6.14
C GLY A 342 -11.35 -16.52 6.75
N SER A 343 -11.46 -17.82 6.47
CA SER A 343 -12.46 -18.69 7.09
C SER A 343 -12.32 -18.81 8.61
N ASP A 344 -11.15 -18.47 9.14
CA ASP A 344 -10.83 -18.41 10.57
C ASP A 344 -11.09 -17.02 11.18
N GLY A 345 -11.85 -16.16 10.50
CA GLY A 345 -12.17 -14.81 10.97
C GLY A 345 -11.01 -13.82 10.92
N SER A 346 -9.82 -14.26 10.55
CA SER A 346 -8.62 -13.44 10.65
C SER A 346 -8.36 -12.68 9.36
N TYR A 347 -7.77 -11.50 9.51
CA TYR A 347 -7.14 -10.78 8.40
C TYR A 347 -5.75 -10.35 8.82
N THR A 348 -4.84 -10.22 7.87
CA THR A 348 -3.46 -9.82 8.14
C THR A 348 -2.96 -8.86 7.06
N PHE A 349 -2.35 -7.77 7.51
CA PHE A 349 -1.51 -6.91 6.68
C PHE A 349 -0.06 -7.07 7.13
N THR A 350 0.84 -7.31 6.19
CA THR A 350 2.29 -7.47 6.43
C THR A 350 3.07 -6.35 5.76
N ASN A 351 4.39 -6.33 5.93
CA ASN A 351 5.28 -5.33 5.34
C ASN A 351 4.88 -3.90 5.75
N LEU A 352 4.56 -3.71 7.03
CA LEU A 352 4.19 -2.41 7.58
C LEU A 352 5.36 -1.80 8.34
N LYS A 353 5.50 -0.48 8.22
CA LYS A 353 6.55 0.25 8.92
C LYS A 353 6.14 0.49 10.36
N GLY A 354 6.99 0.13 11.31
CA GLY A 354 6.63 0.09 12.74
C GLY A 354 6.52 1.43 13.45
N ASP A 355 6.91 2.55 12.83
CA ASP A 355 6.76 3.91 13.36
C ASP A 355 5.59 4.69 12.73
N GLU A 356 4.76 4.03 11.93
CA GLU A 356 3.62 4.66 11.26
C GLU A 356 2.29 4.34 11.96
N SER A 357 1.32 5.21 11.72
CA SER A 357 -0.08 4.96 12.06
C SER A 357 -0.85 4.57 10.82
N TYR A 358 -1.58 3.46 10.92
CA TYR A 358 -2.43 2.94 9.87
C TYR A 358 -3.89 3.03 10.29
N THR A 359 -4.79 3.17 9.31
CA THR A 359 -6.22 3.04 9.55
C THR A 359 -6.69 1.77 8.87
N VAL A 360 -7.30 0.86 9.64
CA VAL A 360 -7.98 -0.31 9.09
C VAL A 360 -9.47 0.02 9.01
N SER A 361 -10.07 -0.19 7.85
CA SER A 361 -11.50 0.05 7.64
C SER A 361 -12.16 -1.15 6.96
N ILE A 362 -13.41 -1.37 7.35
CA ILE A 362 -14.30 -2.32 6.71
C ILE A 362 -15.53 -1.55 6.22
N GLY A 363 -15.98 -1.83 5.01
CA GLY A 363 -17.15 -1.17 4.44
C GLY A 363 -18.43 -1.58 5.17
N ASP A 364 -19.50 -0.79 5.00
CA ASP A 364 -20.80 -1.11 5.55
C ASP A 364 -21.30 -2.46 5.00
N LEU A 365 -21.48 -3.42 5.90
CA LEU A 365 -22.00 -4.72 5.56
C LEU A 365 -23.53 -4.65 5.64
N VAL A 366 -24.19 -4.76 4.49
CA VAL A 366 -25.65 -4.70 4.39
C VAL A 366 -26.30 -5.66 5.38
N GLY A 367 -27.16 -5.12 6.26
CA GLY A 367 -27.88 -5.87 7.29
C GLY A 367 -27.13 -6.06 8.61
N PHE A 368 -25.98 -5.41 8.78
CA PHE A 368 -25.22 -5.38 10.02
C PHE A 368 -24.96 -3.96 10.49
N LEU A 369 -24.78 -3.82 11.80
CA LEU A 369 -24.25 -2.63 12.46
C LEU A 369 -22.89 -2.96 13.06
N HIS A 370 -21.98 -2.00 13.04
CA HIS A 370 -20.72 -2.10 13.78
C HIS A 370 -20.98 -1.88 15.27
N ASN A 371 -20.39 -2.73 16.11
CA ASN A 371 -20.29 -2.43 17.53
C ASN A 371 -19.06 -1.54 17.78
N GLY A 372 -19.19 -0.26 17.42
CA GLY A 372 -18.12 0.72 17.44
C GLY A 372 -17.92 1.40 16.09
N SER A 373 -16.68 1.72 15.76
CA SER A 373 -16.32 2.40 14.51
C SER A 373 -16.09 1.40 13.37
N ALA A 374 -16.60 1.71 12.18
CA ALA A 374 -16.28 1.03 10.90
C ALA A 374 -14.80 1.08 10.51
N SER A 375 -14.04 1.91 11.23
CA SER A 375 -12.67 2.23 10.96
C SER A 375 -11.92 2.38 12.29
N GLN A 376 -10.72 1.82 12.37
CA GLN A 376 -9.90 1.85 13.57
C GLN A 376 -8.49 2.30 13.23
N ASN A 377 -7.97 3.25 14.02
CA ASN A 377 -6.59 3.68 13.92
C ASN A 377 -5.71 2.73 14.73
N VAL A 378 -4.74 2.14 14.05
CA VAL A 378 -3.72 1.26 14.60
C VAL A 378 -2.39 1.97 14.51
N THR A 379 -1.87 2.42 15.65
CA THR A 379 -0.50 2.93 15.74
C THR A 379 0.41 1.75 16.03
N LEU A 380 1.32 1.49 15.10
CA LEU A 380 2.43 0.57 15.34
C LEU A 380 3.47 1.36 16.16
N GLY A 381 4.02 0.74 17.19
CA GLY A 381 4.98 1.38 18.09
C GLY A 381 6.20 0.49 18.26
N ALA A 382 7.37 1.11 18.45
CA ALA A 382 8.67 0.46 18.61
C ALA A 382 8.81 -0.44 19.87
N VAL A 383 7.74 -0.69 20.61
CA VAL A 383 7.73 -1.56 21.80
C VAL A 383 7.06 -2.87 21.43
N TYR A 384 7.88 -3.90 21.27
CA TYR A 384 7.50 -5.30 21.13
C TYR A 384 6.32 -5.67 22.04
N GLY A 385 5.29 -6.25 21.44
CA GLY A 385 4.69 -7.42 22.07
C GLY A 385 3.20 -7.41 22.36
N LYS A 386 2.42 -6.38 22.00
CA LYS A 386 0.96 -6.55 21.91
C LYS A 386 0.39 -5.70 20.77
N PRO A 387 -0.02 -6.28 19.63
CA PRO A 387 -0.93 -5.57 18.74
C PRO A 387 -2.14 -5.18 19.59
N LYS A 388 -2.42 -3.88 19.68
CA LYS A 388 -3.64 -3.40 20.29
C LYS A 388 -4.76 -3.92 19.39
N MET A 389 -5.53 -4.87 19.91
CA MET A 389 -6.54 -5.60 19.16
C MET A 389 -7.59 -4.62 18.62
N SER A 390 -7.69 -4.54 17.31
CA SER A 390 -8.74 -3.81 16.60
C SER A 390 -9.63 -4.83 15.89
N ASN A 391 -10.27 -5.69 16.67
CA ASN A 391 -11.27 -6.59 16.11
C ASN A 391 -12.47 -5.78 15.64
N PHE A 392 -13.15 -6.26 14.61
CA PHE A 392 -14.42 -5.70 14.16
C PHE A 392 -15.56 -6.60 14.63
N GLY A 393 -16.30 -6.13 15.64
CA GLY A 393 -17.52 -6.76 16.12
C GLY A 393 -18.74 -6.26 15.33
N PHE A 394 -19.57 -7.19 14.85
CA PHE A 394 -20.77 -6.90 14.08
C PHE A 394 -22.01 -7.44 14.79
N MET A 395 -23.11 -6.68 14.76
CA MET A 395 -24.43 -7.16 15.18
C MET A 395 -25.44 -7.04 14.05
N LEU A 396 -26.55 -7.76 14.14
CA LEU A 396 -27.64 -7.64 13.16
C LEU A 396 -28.32 -6.28 13.22
N ASP A 397 -28.57 -5.67 12.06
CA ASP A 397 -29.45 -4.51 11.94
C ASP A 397 -30.91 -4.98 11.89
N TYR A 398 -31.52 -5.14 13.06
CA TYR A 398 -32.92 -5.53 13.17
C TYR A 398 -33.91 -4.54 12.53
N SER A 399 -33.54 -3.26 12.42
CA SER A 399 -34.36 -2.27 11.73
C SER A 399 -34.35 -2.54 10.23
N TRP A 400 -33.17 -2.77 9.65
CA TRP A 400 -33.05 -3.19 8.26
C TRP A 400 -33.82 -4.50 8.00
N ILE A 401 -33.59 -5.53 8.84
CA ILE A 401 -34.23 -6.86 8.72
C ILE A 401 -35.76 -6.74 8.71
N SER A 402 -36.34 -5.90 9.58
CA SER A 402 -37.80 -5.79 9.73
C SER A 402 -38.53 -5.35 8.46
N GLY A 403 -37.83 -4.64 7.56
CA GLY A 403 -38.37 -4.21 6.27
C GLY A 403 -38.04 -5.15 5.11
N GLN A 404 -37.25 -6.20 5.33
CA GLN A 404 -36.84 -7.13 4.28
C GLN A 404 -37.82 -8.28 4.13
N THR A 405 -37.83 -8.88 2.94
CA THR A 405 -38.54 -10.13 2.66
C THR A 405 -37.55 -11.19 2.17
N ALA A 406 -37.92 -12.45 2.29
CA ALA A 406 -37.18 -13.56 1.71
C ALA A 406 -37.51 -13.73 0.21
N ASN A 407 -37.29 -12.69 -0.60
CA ASN A 407 -37.40 -12.66 -2.07
C ASN A 407 -38.42 -13.62 -2.73
N GLY A 408 -39.66 -13.63 -2.23
CA GLY A 408 -40.79 -14.37 -2.82
C GLY A 408 -40.77 -15.89 -2.62
N ASN A 409 -39.84 -16.40 -1.82
CA ASN A 409 -39.77 -17.82 -1.48
C ASN A 409 -40.65 -18.10 -0.27
N THR A 410 -41.91 -18.50 -0.50
CA THR A 410 -42.72 -19.14 0.55
C THR A 410 -42.16 -20.53 0.78
N ILE A 411 -41.43 -20.73 1.87
CA ILE A 411 -40.87 -22.03 2.19
C ILE A 411 -41.27 -22.34 3.62
N GLY A 412 -42.02 -23.41 3.78
CA GLY A 412 -42.45 -23.90 5.08
C GLY A 412 -42.24 -25.40 5.06
N PHE A 413 -41.46 -25.88 6.03
CA PHE A 413 -41.32 -27.30 6.22
C PHE A 413 -42.52 -27.83 7.00
N TRP A 414 -43.52 -28.34 6.28
CA TRP A 414 -44.75 -28.81 6.90
C TRP A 414 -44.53 -30.15 7.59
N LYS A 415 -44.90 -30.24 8.87
CA LYS A 415 -44.90 -31.49 9.65
C LYS A 415 -45.43 -32.69 8.86
N THR A 416 -46.54 -32.49 8.13
CA THR A 416 -47.18 -33.53 7.32
C THR A 416 -46.26 -34.08 6.22
N ASN A 417 -45.39 -33.26 5.62
CA ASN A 417 -44.44 -33.70 4.60
C ASN A 417 -43.32 -34.55 5.23
N LEU A 418 -42.89 -34.16 6.43
CA LEU A 418 -41.88 -34.89 7.18
C LEU A 418 -42.41 -36.24 7.70
N ASP A 419 -43.62 -36.27 8.26
CA ASP A 419 -44.29 -37.50 8.70
C ASP A 419 -44.40 -38.51 7.54
N LYS A 420 -44.75 -38.02 6.34
CA LYS A 420 -44.83 -38.84 5.12
C LYS A 420 -43.46 -39.37 4.70
N ALA A 421 -42.41 -38.58 4.82
CA ALA A 421 -41.05 -39.00 4.53
C ALA A 421 -40.55 -40.09 5.49
N ILE A 422 -40.84 -39.94 6.79
CA ILE A 422 -40.59 -40.95 7.82
C ILE A 422 -41.34 -42.25 7.46
N ALA A 423 -42.61 -42.13 7.05
CA ALA A 423 -43.45 -43.26 6.64
C ALA A 423 -43.16 -43.82 5.23
N ASN A 424 -42.17 -43.28 4.50
CA ASN A 424 -41.81 -43.67 3.13
C ASN A 424 -42.94 -43.53 2.09
N LYS A 425 -43.80 -42.51 2.23
CA LYS A 425 -44.97 -42.24 1.36
C LYS A 425 -44.78 -40.95 0.58
N THR A 426 -44.22 -41.00 -0.63
CA THR A 426 -43.89 -39.79 -1.44
C THR A 426 -44.78 -39.57 -2.68
N ASN A 427 -45.95 -40.20 -2.77
CA ASN A 427 -46.81 -40.02 -3.96
C ASN A 427 -47.67 -38.75 -3.87
N GLY A 428 -47.41 -37.78 -4.77
CA GLY A 428 -48.08 -36.48 -4.89
C GLY A 428 -47.09 -35.32 -5.11
N THR A 429 -47.55 -34.09 -5.33
CA THR A 429 -46.67 -32.91 -5.45
C THR A 429 -46.08 -32.52 -4.08
N GLN A 430 -45.08 -33.26 -3.62
CA GLN A 430 -44.34 -33.04 -2.36
C GLN A 430 -42.87 -33.52 -2.50
N VAL A 431 -41.95 -32.93 -1.72
CA VAL A 431 -40.49 -33.16 -1.80
C VAL A 431 -40.12 -34.62 -1.48
N SER A 432 -39.12 -35.19 -2.17
CA SER A 432 -38.74 -36.59 -2.00
C SER A 432 -38.04 -36.87 -0.65
N LYS A 433 -38.09 -38.12 -0.17
CA LYS A 433 -37.37 -38.56 1.04
C LYS A 433 -35.86 -38.32 0.95
N GLU A 434 -35.27 -38.56 -0.22
CA GLU A 434 -33.86 -38.31 -0.49
C GLU A 434 -33.51 -36.83 -0.36
N THR A 435 -34.36 -35.95 -0.90
CA THR A 435 -34.22 -34.50 -0.76
C THR A 435 -34.25 -34.07 0.72
N LEU A 436 -35.14 -34.66 1.52
CA LEU A 436 -35.25 -34.35 2.94
C LEU A 436 -34.05 -34.83 3.77
N LEU A 437 -33.49 -36.00 3.45
CA LEU A 437 -32.26 -36.49 4.09
C LEU A 437 -31.05 -35.61 3.74
N ASN A 438 -30.99 -35.09 2.52
CA ASN A 438 -29.96 -34.13 2.12
C ASN A 438 -30.05 -32.83 2.96
N TYR A 439 -31.26 -32.34 3.26
CA TYR A 439 -31.41 -31.16 4.11
C TYR A 439 -30.89 -31.37 5.53
N VAL A 440 -31.16 -32.53 6.15
CA VAL A 440 -30.63 -32.86 7.49
C VAL A 440 -29.10 -32.81 7.53
N ALA A 441 -28.44 -33.30 6.48
CA ALA A 441 -26.98 -33.24 6.36
C ALA A 441 -26.43 -31.83 6.08
N GLN A 442 -27.25 -30.91 5.54
CA GLN A 442 -26.88 -29.52 5.33
C GLN A 442 -27.09 -28.65 6.58
N LEU A 443 -28.09 -29.00 7.41
CA LEU A 443 -28.32 -28.40 8.73
C LEU A 443 -27.14 -28.67 9.67
N SER A 444 -26.58 -29.89 9.68
CA SER A 444 -25.48 -30.25 10.58
C SER A 444 -24.17 -29.48 10.36
N ASN A 445 -24.03 -28.78 9.23
CA ASN A 445 -22.83 -27.99 8.91
C ASN A 445 -22.98 -26.51 9.29
N LEU A 446 -24.17 -26.07 9.71
CA LEU A 446 -24.50 -24.64 9.91
C LEU A 446 -25.32 -24.38 11.19
N ALA A 447 -26.05 -25.38 11.69
CA ALA A 447 -26.75 -25.33 12.95
C ALA A 447 -25.76 -25.50 14.10
N LEU A 448 -25.93 -24.71 15.14
CA LEU A 448 -25.24 -24.85 16.40
C LEU A 448 -26.13 -25.60 17.38
N SER A 449 -25.52 -26.04 18.47
CA SER A 449 -26.28 -26.52 19.62
C SER A 449 -27.28 -25.42 20.05
N PRO A 450 -28.58 -25.73 20.22
CA PRO A 450 -29.10 -27.03 20.63
C PRO A 450 -29.96 -27.78 19.61
N LEU A 451 -30.21 -27.25 18.40
CA LEU A 451 -31.13 -27.92 17.48
C LEU A 451 -30.51 -29.19 16.87
N ASN A 452 -29.27 -29.11 16.35
CA ASN A 452 -28.42 -30.23 15.91
C ASN A 452 -29.18 -31.50 15.51
N VAL A 453 -30.09 -31.36 14.55
CA VAL A 453 -31.07 -32.40 14.25
C VAL A 453 -30.41 -33.44 13.35
N THR A 454 -30.23 -34.65 13.86
CA THR A 454 -29.52 -35.72 13.14
C THR A 454 -30.46 -36.72 12.46
N THR A 455 -31.77 -36.64 12.74
CA THR A 455 -32.78 -37.55 12.19
C THR A 455 -34.07 -36.83 11.79
N LEU A 456 -34.77 -37.37 10.78
CA LEU A 456 -36.11 -36.92 10.40
C LEU A 456 -37.12 -37.03 11.55
N GLN A 457 -36.98 -38.03 12.44
CA GLN A 457 -37.86 -38.20 13.58
C GLN A 457 -37.70 -37.06 14.60
N GLN A 458 -36.46 -36.68 14.95
CA GLN A 458 -36.21 -35.55 15.84
C GLN A 458 -36.77 -34.23 15.27
N ALA A 459 -36.65 -34.02 13.95
CA ALA A 459 -37.28 -32.89 13.29
C ALA A 459 -38.81 -32.92 13.45
N SER A 460 -39.41 -34.10 13.28
CA SER A 460 -40.85 -34.28 13.41
C SER A 460 -41.31 -33.99 14.81
N ASP A 461 -40.56 -34.45 15.80
CA ASP A 461 -40.87 -34.24 17.20
C ASP A 461 -40.89 -32.74 17.53
N ILE A 462 -39.90 -31.98 17.07
CA ILE A 462 -39.84 -30.52 17.22
C ILE A 462 -41.06 -29.84 16.57
N LEU A 463 -41.35 -30.12 15.29
CA LEU A 463 -42.50 -29.54 14.58
C LEU A 463 -43.85 -29.99 15.16
N SER A 464 -43.90 -31.15 15.81
CA SER A 464 -45.11 -31.74 16.39
C SER A 464 -45.48 -31.19 17.76
N LYS A 465 -44.55 -30.51 18.46
CA LYS A 465 -44.79 -30.01 19.82
C LYS A 465 -46.11 -29.24 19.86
N SER A 466 -46.97 -29.45 20.84
CA SER A 466 -48.21 -28.67 21.03
C SER A 466 -48.13 -27.68 22.20
N SER A 467 -46.93 -27.53 22.77
CA SER A 467 -46.63 -26.65 23.89
C SER A 467 -46.78 -25.17 23.54
N SER A 468 -47.19 -24.37 24.54
CA SER A 468 -47.24 -22.91 24.50
C SER A 468 -46.01 -22.25 25.12
N LEU A 469 -44.99 -23.04 25.52
CA LEU A 469 -43.74 -22.48 26.04
C LEU A 469 -43.01 -21.69 24.93
N PRO A 470 -42.57 -20.45 25.19
CA PRO A 470 -41.89 -19.62 24.18
C PRO A 470 -40.71 -20.30 23.49
N SER A 471 -39.89 -21.07 24.22
CA SER A 471 -38.76 -21.82 23.66
C SER A 471 -39.21 -22.94 22.70
N ASP A 472 -40.30 -23.63 23.00
CA ASP A 472 -40.87 -24.65 22.11
C ASP A 472 -41.46 -24.03 20.84
N LEU A 473 -42.07 -22.85 20.96
CA LEU A 473 -42.59 -22.10 19.81
C LEU A 473 -41.45 -21.59 18.93
N LEU A 474 -40.39 -21.03 19.53
CA LEU A 474 -39.20 -20.58 18.84
C LEU A 474 -38.51 -21.74 18.10
N SER A 475 -38.34 -22.90 18.76
CA SER A 475 -37.71 -24.09 18.16
C SER A 475 -38.39 -24.54 16.87
N LYS A 476 -39.74 -24.52 16.82
CA LYS A 476 -40.50 -24.89 15.62
C LYS A 476 -40.24 -23.94 14.45
N GLN A 477 -40.21 -22.65 14.75
CA GLN A 477 -40.08 -21.63 13.71
C GLN A 477 -38.67 -21.62 13.16
N LEU A 478 -37.68 -21.73 14.04
CA LEU A 478 -36.28 -21.79 13.67
C LEU A 478 -35.98 -23.01 12.79
N MET A 479 -36.50 -24.20 13.12
CA MET A 479 -36.40 -25.38 12.26
C MET A 479 -36.95 -25.16 10.85
N SER A 480 -38.07 -24.44 10.74
CA SER A 480 -38.63 -24.08 9.42
C SER A 480 -37.72 -23.07 8.71
N SER A 481 -37.14 -22.12 9.45
CA SER A 481 -36.27 -21.08 8.90
C SER A 481 -34.92 -21.63 8.41
N GLU A 482 -34.32 -22.59 9.09
CA GLU A 482 -33.08 -23.22 8.65
C GLU A 482 -33.27 -24.02 7.36
N PHE A 483 -34.39 -24.73 7.25
CA PHE A 483 -34.79 -25.39 6.00
C PHE A 483 -34.89 -24.38 4.85
N ASN A 484 -35.49 -23.23 5.10
CA ASN A 484 -35.65 -22.17 4.10
C ASN A 484 -34.29 -21.62 3.64
N HIS A 485 -33.40 -21.34 4.58
CA HIS A 485 -32.05 -20.87 4.30
C HIS A 485 -31.26 -21.85 3.43
N VAL A 486 -31.29 -23.14 3.76
CA VAL A 486 -30.64 -24.20 2.97
C VAL A 486 -31.17 -24.25 1.52
N ASN A 487 -32.44 -23.87 1.31
CA ASN A 487 -33.08 -23.84 0.01
C ASN A 487 -32.99 -22.48 -0.71
N GLY A 488 -32.13 -21.58 -0.24
CA GLY A 488 -31.86 -20.31 -0.93
C GLY A 488 -32.82 -19.18 -0.59
N ALA A 489 -33.67 -19.31 0.43
CA ALA A 489 -34.45 -18.20 0.94
C ALA A 489 -33.57 -17.32 1.85
N TYR A 490 -33.23 -16.12 1.38
CA TYR A 490 -32.36 -15.20 2.10
C TYR A 490 -33.05 -13.86 2.34
N ILE A 491 -32.93 -13.33 3.56
CA ILE A 491 -33.43 -12.01 3.96
C ILE A 491 -32.77 -10.94 3.07
N GLY A 492 -33.58 -10.25 2.25
CA GLY A 492 -33.08 -9.26 1.31
C GLY A 492 -32.07 -9.82 0.30
N GLY A 493 -32.08 -11.13 0.03
CA GLY A 493 -31.08 -11.81 -0.79
C GLY A 493 -29.71 -12.00 -0.10
N ASN A 494 -29.56 -11.62 1.16
CA ASN A 494 -28.31 -11.69 1.89
C ASN A 494 -28.22 -12.99 2.72
N ARG A 495 -27.50 -13.97 2.18
CA ARG A 495 -27.27 -15.28 2.84
C ARG A 495 -26.57 -15.12 4.19
N LEU A 496 -25.60 -14.22 4.29
CA LEU A 496 -24.82 -14.01 5.51
C LEU A 496 -25.68 -13.45 6.63
N VAL A 497 -26.50 -12.43 6.35
CA VAL A 497 -27.47 -11.91 7.33
C VAL A 497 -28.45 -12.99 7.77
N THR A 498 -28.94 -13.79 6.82
CA THR A 498 -29.86 -14.88 7.13
C THR A 498 -29.20 -15.91 8.05
N TYR A 499 -27.95 -16.29 7.78
CA TYR A 499 -27.19 -17.20 8.62
C TYR A 499 -27.05 -16.68 10.07
N PHE A 500 -26.59 -15.44 10.26
CA PHE A 500 -26.45 -14.90 11.62
C PHE A 500 -27.80 -14.65 12.31
N PHE A 501 -28.85 -14.33 11.54
CA PHE A 501 -30.21 -14.28 12.06
C PHE A 501 -30.64 -15.64 12.60
N LEU A 502 -30.35 -16.76 11.92
CA LEU A 502 -30.63 -18.10 12.44
C LEU A 502 -29.79 -18.43 13.69
N TYR A 503 -28.49 -18.13 13.65
CA TYR A 503 -27.58 -18.30 14.78
C TYR A 503 -28.11 -17.64 16.06
N ASP A 504 -28.62 -16.40 15.97
CA ASP A 504 -29.12 -15.64 17.11
C ASP A 504 -30.28 -16.38 17.82
N GLY A 505 -31.16 -17.00 17.04
CA GLY A 505 -32.26 -17.81 17.56
C GLY A 505 -31.79 -19.09 18.24
N GLU A 506 -30.80 -19.77 17.67
CA GLU A 506 -30.22 -20.98 18.27
C GLU A 506 -29.51 -20.65 19.58
N TYR A 507 -28.77 -19.54 19.62
CA TYR A 507 -28.12 -19.03 20.83
C TYR A 507 -29.15 -18.76 21.95
N MET A 508 -30.29 -18.15 21.62
CA MET A 508 -31.37 -17.93 22.56
C MET A 508 -31.97 -19.25 23.09
N LEU A 509 -32.08 -20.28 22.25
CA LEU A 509 -32.58 -21.61 22.66
C LEU A 509 -31.58 -22.38 23.52
N ALA A 510 -30.28 -22.20 23.31
CA ALA A 510 -29.24 -22.79 24.14
C ALA A 510 -29.21 -22.14 25.54
N ASN A 511 -29.57 -20.86 25.63
CA ASN A 511 -29.45 -20.06 26.84
C ASN A 511 -30.79 -19.44 27.29
N PRO A 512 -31.89 -20.22 27.40
CA PRO A 512 -33.23 -19.64 27.58
C PRO A 512 -33.39 -18.90 28.91
N GLY A 513 -32.57 -19.22 29.92
CA GLY A 513 -32.54 -18.52 31.20
C GLY A 513 -31.96 -17.10 31.14
N LEU A 514 -31.25 -16.75 30.06
CA LEU A 514 -30.73 -15.39 29.83
C LEU A 514 -31.76 -14.46 29.19
N PHE A 515 -32.88 -14.99 28.70
CA PHE A 515 -33.89 -14.25 27.96
C PHE A 515 -35.27 -14.37 28.61
N SER A 516 -35.99 -13.25 28.65
CA SER A 516 -37.39 -13.24 29.09
C SER A 516 -38.30 -13.98 28.09
N SER A 517 -39.44 -14.47 28.58
CA SER A 517 -40.49 -15.04 27.72
C SER A 517 -40.92 -14.09 26.59
N ALA A 518 -40.93 -12.78 26.85
CA ALA A 518 -41.26 -11.77 25.85
C ALA A 518 -40.20 -11.68 24.74
N GLN A 519 -38.90 -11.75 25.09
CA GLN A 519 -37.82 -11.75 24.10
C GLN A 519 -37.86 -13.00 23.22
N LEU A 520 -38.08 -14.19 23.82
CA LEU A 520 -38.21 -15.44 23.05
C LEU A 520 -39.43 -15.42 22.12
N LEU A 521 -40.58 -14.90 22.58
CA LEU A 521 -41.77 -14.74 21.75
C LEU A 521 -41.54 -13.73 20.61
N ALA A 522 -40.94 -12.58 20.90
CA ALA A 522 -40.62 -11.58 19.89
C ALA A 522 -39.67 -12.14 18.83
N GLN A 523 -38.65 -12.91 19.24
CA GLN A 523 -37.73 -13.55 18.29
C GLN A 523 -38.45 -14.62 17.45
N LYS A 524 -39.29 -15.45 18.08
CA LYS A 524 -40.17 -16.40 17.38
C LYS A 524 -40.99 -15.65 16.32
N ASP A 525 -41.62 -14.53 16.65
CA ASP A 525 -42.49 -13.79 15.73
C ASP A 525 -41.71 -13.22 14.53
N LYS A 526 -40.43 -12.87 14.70
CA LYS A 526 -39.55 -12.52 13.57
C LYS A 526 -39.33 -13.71 12.62
N TYR A 527 -39.12 -14.91 13.15
CA TYR A 527 -39.02 -16.12 12.31
C TYR A 527 -40.36 -16.47 11.65
N ASP A 528 -41.49 -16.25 12.33
CA ASP A 528 -42.81 -16.37 11.69
C ASP A 528 -42.91 -15.47 10.45
N ALA A 529 -42.50 -14.19 10.55
CA ALA A 529 -42.52 -13.28 9.41
C ALA A 529 -41.58 -13.73 8.29
N TYR A 530 -40.36 -14.15 8.64
CA TYR A 530 -39.41 -14.71 7.68
C TYR A 530 -39.97 -15.94 6.95
N ASN A 531 -40.53 -16.90 7.69
CA ASN A 531 -41.10 -18.15 7.15
C ASN A 531 -42.35 -17.90 6.30
N ASN A 532 -43.16 -16.92 6.67
CA ASN A 532 -44.38 -16.60 5.94
C ASN A 532 -44.15 -15.61 4.78
N SER A 533 -42.94 -15.07 4.60
CA SER A 533 -42.57 -14.09 3.56
C SER A 533 -43.47 -12.84 3.47
N HIS A 534 -44.23 -12.52 4.53
CA HIS A 534 -44.94 -11.26 4.67
C HIS A 534 -44.07 -10.35 5.52
N GLY A 535 -43.54 -9.28 4.95
CA GLY A 535 -42.97 -8.17 5.72
C GLY A 535 -44.09 -7.48 6.48
N SER A 536 -44.52 -8.05 7.59
CA SER A 536 -45.40 -7.36 8.54
C SER A 536 -44.54 -6.40 9.36
N VAL A 537 -44.91 -5.13 9.34
CA VAL A 537 -44.30 -4.07 10.15
C VAL A 537 -44.38 -4.50 11.62
N PHE A 538 -43.23 -4.82 12.21
CA PHE A 538 -43.13 -5.04 13.65
C PHE A 538 -43.17 -3.67 14.33
N TYR A 539 -44.31 -3.33 14.93
CA TYR A 539 -44.40 -2.20 15.83
C TYR A 539 -43.90 -2.64 17.21
N PHE A 540 -42.78 -2.07 17.64
CA PHE A 540 -42.36 -2.06 19.05
C PHE A 540 -42.95 -0.85 19.77
#